data_AF-A0A3B0X261-F1
#
_entry.id   AF-A0A3B0X261-F1
#
_cell.length_a   1.000
_cell.length_b   1.000
_cell.length_c   1.000
_cell.angle_alpha   90.00
_cell.angle_beta   90.00
_cell.angle_gamma   90.00
#
_symmetry.space_group_name_H-M   'P 1'
#
loop_
_entity.id
_entity.type
_entity.pdbx_description
1 polymer ?
#
loop_
_entity_poly.entity_id
_entity_poly.type
_entity_poly.pdbx_seq_one_letter_code
_entity_poly.pdbx_strand_id
1 'polypeptide(L)'
;MKTLPVDKNMLEKFGSYTFFIGGLLIALGIGGVLLPNMMSLGVTFFFAWLLISAGILWAIHTYKNNPTHIMDWLKPVLLFITGGILLLYPIDGVASLGLLLSIYLLLDAFGSFSLAQSHYPTKGWV
;
A
#
# COMPACT_ATOMS: atom_id res chain seq x y z
N MET A 1 -31.35 11.97 16.30
CA MET A 1 -30.14 11.18 16.60
C MET A 1 -29.68 11.57 18.01
N LYS A 2 -29.75 10.68 19.01
CA LYS A 2 -29.22 10.96 20.36
C LYS A 2 -27.70 10.74 20.31
N THR A 3 -26.92 11.79 20.54
CA THR A 3 -25.46 11.66 20.69
C THR A 3 -25.17 10.91 21.98
N LEU A 4 -24.38 9.84 21.89
CA LEU A 4 -23.90 9.12 23.06
C LEU A 4 -23.02 10.06 23.90
N PRO A 5 -23.09 10.02 25.24
CA PRO A 5 -22.24 10.84 26.09
C PRO A 5 -20.78 10.41 25.88
N VAL A 6 -19.97 11.31 25.33
CA VAL A 6 -18.54 11.07 25.12
C VAL A 6 -17.83 11.22 26.46
N ASP A 7 -17.16 10.15 26.90
CA ASP A 7 -16.37 10.14 28.12
C ASP A 7 -15.18 11.11 27.98
N LYS A 8 -15.18 12.16 28.80
CA LYS A 8 -14.14 13.20 28.80
C LYS A 8 -12.75 12.63 29.09
N ASN A 9 -12.65 11.59 29.92
CA ASN A 9 -11.37 10.96 30.24
C ASN A 9 -10.80 10.18 29.04
N MET A 10 -11.66 9.64 28.18
CA MET A 10 -11.26 8.97 26.94
C MET A 10 -10.76 9.99 25.91
N LEU A 11 -11.44 11.13 25.77
CA LEU A 11 -11.01 12.22 24.87
C LEU A 11 -9.64 12.79 25.25
N GLU A 12 -9.39 13.02 26.53
CA GLU A 12 -8.12 13.59 27.01
C GLU A 12 -6.94 12.64 26.78
N LYS A 13 -7.14 11.33 27.03
CA LYS A 13 -6.16 10.30 26.69
C LYS A 13 -5.93 10.20 25.18
N PHE A 14 -7.01 10.22 24.37
CA PHE A 14 -6.91 10.22 22.92
C PHE A 14 -6.10 11.40 22.39
N GLY A 15 -6.30 12.60 22.94
CA GLY A 15 -5.55 13.80 22.56
C GLY A 15 -4.05 13.64 22.79
N SER A 16 -3.66 13.16 23.97
CA SER A 16 -2.25 12.94 24.31
C SER A 16 -1.59 11.89 23.42
N TYR A 17 -2.25 10.75 23.18
CA TYR A 17 -1.74 9.72 22.27
C TYR A 17 -1.66 10.23 20.82
N THR A 18 -2.65 10.99 20.37
CA THR A 18 -2.66 11.54 19.00
C THR A 18 -1.53 12.54 18.81
N PHE A 19 -1.25 13.38 19.81
CA PHE A 19 -0.13 14.31 19.76
C PHE A 19 1.21 13.58 19.65
N PHE A 20 1.41 12.54 20.47
CA PHE A 20 2.62 11.72 20.42
C PHE A 20 2.78 11.00 19.07
N ILE A 21 1.69 10.39 18.57
CA ILE A 21 1.68 9.72 17.25
C ILE A 21 1.96 10.73 16.14
N GLY A 22 1.36 11.92 16.19
CA GLY A 22 1.60 12.99 15.22
C GLY A 22 3.07 13.42 15.19
N GLY A 23 3.69 13.60 16.36
CA GLY A 23 5.12 13.89 16.47
C GLY A 23 5.99 12.77 15.87
N LEU A 24 5.65 11.51 16.14
CA LEU A 24 6.36 10.36 15.57
C LEU A 24 6.23 10.30 14.04
N LEU A 25 5.05 10.59 13.50
CA LEU A 25 4.79 10.63 12.06
C LEU A 25 5.58 11.76 11.37
N ILE A 26 5.68 12.94 12.00
CA ILE A 26 6.50 14.04 11.48
C ILE A 26 7.97 13.62 11.44
N ALA A 27 8.48 13.02 12.52
CA ALA A 27 9.87 12.56 12.57
C ALA A 27 10.14 11.49 11.51
N LEU A 28 9.21 10.55 11.30
CA LEU A 28 9.29 9.56 10.21
C LEU A 28 9.26 10.20 8.83
N GLY A 29 8.40 11.21 8.62
CA GLY A 29 8.33 11.97 7.36
C GLY A 29 9.63 12.69 7.05
N ILE A 30 10.21 13.39 8.02
CA ILE A 30 11.52 14.04 7.89
C ILE A 30 12.60 13.00 7.61
N GLY A 31 12.61 11.90 8.37
CA GLY A 31 13.52 10.79 8.14
C GLY A 31 13.40 10.23 6.71
N GLY A 32 12.19 10.20 6.16
CA GLY A 32 11.98 9.73 4.80
C GLY A 32 12.48 10.64 3.71
N VAL A 33 12.37 11.96 3.90
CA VAL A 33 12.95 12.94 2.98
C VAL A 33 14.48 12.92 3.05
N LEU A 34 15.06 12.76 4.24
CA LEU A 34 16.51 12.76 4.43
C LEU A 34 17.18 11.44 4.01
N LEU A 35 16.47 10.32 4.12
CA LEU A 35 16.98 8.97 3.84
C LEU A 35 16.13 8.24 2.79
N PRO A 36 16.00 8.77 1.56
CA PRO A 36 15.11 8.23 0.54
C PRO A 36 15.43 6.77 0.19
N ASN A 37 16.73 6.43 0.10
CA ASN A 37 17.16 5.07 -0.20
C ASN A 37 16.69 4.06 0.87
N MET A 38 16.74 4.42 2.15
CA MET A 38 16.28 3.54 3.23
C MET A 38 14.75 3.38 3.20
N MET A 39 14.01 4.46 2.93
CA MET A 39 12.55 4.37 2.80
C MET A 39 12.13 3.53 1.61
N SER A 40 12.78 3.66 0.46
CA SER A 40 12.50 2.84 -0.72
C SER A 40 12.72 1.35 -0.45
N LEU A 41 13.78 1.00 0.28
CA LEU A 41 13.98 -0.37 0.74
C LEU A 41 12.88 -0.82 1.70
N GLY A 42 12.47 0.03 2.64
CA GLY A 42 11.35 -0.24 3.54
C GLY A 42 10.06 -0.57 2.80
N VAL A 43 9.70 0.22 1.79
CA VAL A 43 8.55 -0.04 0.91
C VAL A 43 8.72 -1.38 0.20
N THR A 44 9.90 -1.67 -0.34
CA THR A 44 10.17 -2.94 -1.04
C THR A 44 9.99 -4.14 -0.13
N PHE A 45 10.53 -4.10 1.10
CA PHE A 45 10.35 -5.16 2.08
C PHE A 45 8.89 -5.30 2.52
N PHE A 46 8.17 -4.19 2.68
CA PHE A 46 6.75 -4.22 2.99
C PHE A 46 5.95 -4.93 1.89
N PHE A 47 6.17 -4.59 0.62
CA PHE A 47 5.51 -5.26 -0.50
C PHE A 47 5.91 -6.74 -0.63
N ALA A 48 7.17 -7.07 -0.41
CA ALA A 48 7.64 -8.45 -0.42
C ALA A 48 6.90 -9.31 0.61
N TRP A 49 6.77 -8.83 1.85
CA TRP A 49 6.03 -9.50 2.91
C TRP A 49 4.53 -9.57 2.64
N LEU A 50 3.95 -8.54 2.03
CA LEU A 50 2.56 -8.54 1.60
C LEU A 50 2.32 -9.65 0.57
N LEU A 51 3.20 -9.79 -0.43
CA LEU A 51 3.09 -10.85 -1.43
C LEU A 51 3.26 -12.25 -0.82
N ILE A 52 4.23 -12.44 0.06
CA ILE A 52 4.45 -13.74 0.74
C ILE A 52 3.25 -14.10 1.60
N SER A 53 2.75 -13.17 2.42
CA SER A 53 1.57 -13.41 3.26
C SER A 53 0.31 -13.69 2.43
N ALA A 54 0.10 -12.96 1.33
CA ALA A 54 -0.97 -13.26 0.38
C ALA A 54 -0.80 -14.65 -0.26
N GLY A 55 0.44 -15.04 -0.59
CA GLY A 55 0.79 -16.38 -1.09
C GLY A 55 0.44 -17.48 -0.09
N ILE A 56 0.74 -17.28 1.21
CA ILE A 56 0.34 -18.20 2.28
C ILE A 56 -1.18 -18.33 2.35
N LEU A 57 -1.90 -17.21 2.38
CA LEU A 57 -3.36 -17.22 2.46
C LEU A 57 -3.98 -17.92 1.24
N TRP A 58 -3.45 -17.69 0.04
CA TRP A 58 -3.91 -18.36 -1.17
C TRP A 58 -3.55 -19.84 -1.20
N ALA A 59 -2.37 -20.23 -0.72
CA ALA A 59 -1.99 -21.64 -0.61
C ALA A 59 -2.93 -22.40 0.33
N ILE A 60 -3.28 -21.79 1.48
CA ILE A 60 -4.28 -22.36 2.41
C ILE A 60 -5.65 -22.48 1.73
N HIS A 61 -6.05 -21.46 0.98
CA HIS A 61 -7.31 -21.47 0.24
C HIS A 61 -7.35 -22.58 -0.82
N THR A 62 -6.33 -22.69 -1.67
CA THR A 62 -6.22 -23.72 -2.70
C THR A 62 -6.18 -25.11 -2.09
N TYR A 63 -5.43 -25.30 -1.02
CA TYR A 63 -5.35 -26.59 -0.32
C TYR A 63 -6.72 -27.06 0.21
N LYS A 64 -7.55 -26.14 0.70
CA LYS A 64 -8.89 -26.47 1.24
C LYS A 64 -9.93 -26.73 0.15
N ASN A 65 -9.88 -26.00 -0.96
CA ASN A 65 -10.95 -26.04 -1.95
C ASN A 65 -10.66 -27.02 -3.10
N ASN A 66 -9.46 -26.96 -3.70
CA ASN A 66 -9.10 -27.75 -4.88
C ASN A 66 -7.60 -28.08 -4.90
N PRO A 67 -7.10 -28.96 -4.00
CA PRO A 67 -5.67 -29.23 -3.89
C PRO A 67 -5.08 -29.97 -5.12
N THR A 68 -5.91 -30.69 -5.89
CA THR A 68 -5.47 -31.49 -7.03
C THR A 68 -5.33 -30.69 -8.33
N HIS A 69 -5.93 -29.50 -8.41
CA HIS A 69 -5.94 -28.69 -9.61
C HIS A 69 -4.68 -27.81 -9.67
N ILE A 70 -3.74 -28.15 -10.55
CA ILE A 70 -2.43 -27.49 -10.64
C ILE A 70 -2.55 -26.01 -10.97
N MET A 71 -3.56 -25.61 -11.76
CA MET A 71 -3.78 -24.20 -12.11
C MET A 71 -4.08 -23.34 -10.89
N ASP A 72 -4.71 -23.91 -9.86
CA ASP A 72 -5.10 -23.18 -8.65
C ASP A 72 -3.88 -22.92 -7.74
N TRP A 73 -2.78 -23.66 -7.95
CA TRP A 73 -1.49 -23.46 -7.28
C TRP A 73 -0.61 -22.39 -7.94
N LEU A 74 -0.88 -22.02 -9.20
CA LEU A 74 -0.07 -21.05 -9.93
C LEU A 74 0.00 -19.71 -9.19
N LYS A 75 -1.15 -19.24 -8.67
CA LYS A 75 -1.23 -17.96 -7.97
C LYS A 75 -0.41 -17.90 -6.68
N PRO A 76 -0.58 -18.81 -5.69
CA PRO A 76 0.24 -18.77 -4.50
C PRO A 76 1.73 -18.95 -4.81
N VAL A 77 2.10 -19.84 -5.74
CA VAL A 77 3.50 -20.04 -6.15
C VAL A 77 4.09 -18.75 -6.73
N LEU A 78 3.35 -18.07 -7.62
CA LEU A 78 3.82 -16.82 -8.23
C LEU A 78 3.98 -15.71 -7.19
N LEU A 79 3.07 -15.62 -6.22
CA LEU A 79 3.17 -14.67 -5.10
C LEU A 79 4.40 -14.94 -4.23
N PHE A 80 4.68 -16.21 -3.90
CA PHE A 80 5.88 -16.59 -3.14
C PHE A 80 7.16 -16.30 -3.91
N ILE A 81 7.23 -16.67 -5.19
CA ILE A 81 8.42 -16.43 -6.02
C ILE A 81 8.66 -14.92 -6.14
N THR A 82 7.63 -14.15 -6.47
CA THR A 82 7.78 -12.70 -6.65
C THR A 82 8.18 -12.02 -5.34
N GLY A 83 7.52 -12.34 -4.22
CA GLY A 83 7.88 -11.83 -2.91
C GLY A 83 9.29 -12.27 -2.47
N GLY A 84 9.68 -13.52 -2.76
CA GLY A 84 11.02 -14.04 -2.49
C GLY A 84 12.10 -13.33 -3.30
N ILE A 85 11.88 -13.09 -4.60
CA ILE A 85 12.80 -12.32 -5.44
C ILE A 85 12.97 -10.89 -4.91
N LEU A 86 11.88 -10.24 -4.48
CA LEU A 86 11.93 -8.91 -3.86
C LEU A 86 12.76 -8.89 -2.55
N LEU A 87 12.77 -9.97 -1.77
CA LEU A 87 13.62 -10.09 -0.58
C LEU A 87 15.08 -10.36 -0.90
N LEU A 88 15.36 -11.17 -1.93
CA LEU A 88 16.72 -11.54 -2.33
C LEU A 88 17.43 -10.39 -3.07
N TYR A 89 16.69 -9.62 -3.87
CA TYR A 89 17.20 -8.53 -4.70
C TYR A 89 16.41 -7.23 -4.43
N PRO A 90 16.48 -6.65 -3.22
CA PRO A 90 15.63 -5.54 -2.83
C PRO A 90 15.94 -4.24 -3.59
N ILE A 91 17.18 -4.04 -4.06
CA ILE A 91 17.55 -2.86 -4.84
C ILE A 91 16.84 -2.86 -6.21
N ASP A 92 16.84 -4.00 -6.90
CA ASP A 92 16.10 -4.17 -8.16
C ASP A 92 14.59 -4.12 -7.94
N GLY A 93 14.15 -4.58 -6.77
CA GLY A 93 12.78 -4.45 -6.27
C GLY A 93 12.30 -3.01 -6.21
N VAL A 94 13.12 -2.09 -5.69
CA VAL A 94 12.81 -0.64 -5.67
C VAL A 94 12.54 -0.13 -7.08
N ALA A 95 13.41 -0.45 -8.03
CA ALA A 95 13.27 0.00 -9.41
C ALA A 95 12.00 -0.58 -10.06
N SER A 96 11.72 -1.86 -9.83
CA SER A 96 10.55 -2.55 -10.38
C SER A 96 9.24 -1.96 -9.85
N LEU A 97 9.14 -1.74 -8.52
CA LEU A 97 7.98 -1.12 -7.89
C LEU A 97 7.83 0.35 -8.30
N GLY A 98 8.94 1.09 -8.40
CA GLY A 98 8.94 2.48 -8.86
C GLY A 98 8.46 2.61 -10.31
N LEU A 99 8.89 1.69 -11.19
CA LEU A 99 8.46 1.65 -12.58
C LEU A 99 6.98 1.30 -12.69
N LEU A 100 6.50 0.31 -11.93
CA LEU A 100 5.08 -0.04 -11.87
C LEU A 100 4.23 1.16 -11.41
N LEU A 101 4.65 1.84 -10.35
CA LEU A 101 3.97 3.03 -9.83
C LEU A 101 3.99 4.17 -10.86
N SER A 102 5.11 4.37 -11.56
CA SER A 102 5.24 5.40 -12.60
C SER A 102 4.27 5.16 -13.76
N ILE A 103 4.14 3.91 -14.21
CA ILE A 103 3.16 3.53 -15.23
C ILE A 103 1.74 3.79 -14.74
N TYR A 104 1.44 3.39 -13.49
CA TYR A 104 0.12 3.63 -12.90
C TYR A 104 -0.22 5.12 -12.87
N LEU A 105 0.68 5.97 -12.35
CA LEU A 105 0.47 7.41 -12.27
C LEU A 105 0.32 8.05 -13.65
N LEU A 106 1.05 7.56 -14.64
CA LEU A 106 0.93 8.03 -16.02
C LEU A 106 -0.45 7.71 -16.60
N LEU A 107 -0.93 6.47 -16.42
CA LEU A 107 -2.28 6.07 -16.86
C LEU A 107 -3.38 6.85 -16.13
N ASP A 108 -3.22 7.05 -14.82
CA ASP A 108 -4.13 7.84 -13.99
C ASP A 108 -4.20 9.30 -14.43
N ALA A 109 -3.05 9.91 -14.77
CA ALA A 109 -2.99 11.26 -15.30
C ALA A 109 -3.73 11.39 -16.65
N PHE A 110 -3.51 10.46 -17.59
CA PHE A 110 -4.24 10.46 -18.87
C PHE A 110 -5.75 10.34 -18.67
N GLY A 111 -6.20 9.43 -17.79
CA GLY A 111 -7.61 9.29 -17.46
C GLY A 111 -8.19 10.56 -16.85
N SER A 112 -7.49 11.14 -15.87
CA SER A 112 -7.89 12.37 -15.18
C SER A 112 -7.98 13.56 -16.13
N PHE A 113 -7.02 13.72 -17.04
CA PHE A 113 -7.06 14.78 -18.05
C PHE A 113 -8.17 14.57 -19.08
N SER A 114 -8.40 13.34 -19.51
CA SER A 114 -9.53 13.02 -20.40
C SER A 114 -10.86 13.38 -19.76
N LEU A 115 -11.04 13.04 -18.47
CA LEU A 115 -12.24 13.39 -17.72
C LEU A 115 -12.38 14.90 -17.54
N ALA A 116 -11.31 15.58 -17.14
CA ALA A 116 -11.31 17.03 -16.99
C ALA A 116 -11.70 17.75 -18.30
N GLN A 117 -11.15 17.31 -19.43
CA GLN A 117 -11.50 17.85 -20.75
C GLN A 117 -12.96 17.59 -21.12
N SER A 118 -13.49 16.40 -20.81
CA SER A 118 -14.90 16.06 -21.08
C SER A 118 -15.89 16.89 -20.27
N HIS A 119 -15.47 17.40 -19.11
CA HIS A 119 -16.27 18.22 -18.22
C HIS A 119 -15.94 19.72 -18.31
N TYR A 120 -15.03 20.14 -19.18
CA TYR A 120 -14.69 21.54 -19.39
C TYR A 120 -15.52 22.16 -20.54
N PRO A 121 -16.20 23.31 -20.37
CA PRO A 121 -16.50 24.04 -19.14
C PRO A 121 -17.93 23.76 -18.65
N THR A 122 -18.10 22.85 -17.69
CA THR A 122 -19.38 22.68 -16.98
C THR A 122 -19.51 23.70 -15.83
N LYS A 123 -20.75 24.03 -15.44
CA LYS A 123 -21.04 24.98 -14.36
C LYS A 123 -20.36 24.53 -13.05
N GLY A 124 -19.50 25.38 -12.47
CA GLY A 124 -18.73 25.10 -11.24
C GLY A 124 -17.20 25.17 -11.41
N TRP A 125 -16.71 25.43 -12.63
CA TRP A 125 -15.29 25.61 -12.93
C TRP A 125 -14.70 26.99 -12.56
N VAL A 126 -15.55 27.95 -12.15
CA VAL A 126 -15.15 29.30 -11.69
C VAL A 126 -15.65 29.51 -10.27
#